data_AF-A0A3D9UZX5-F1
#
_entry.id   AF-A0A3D9UZX5-F1
#
_cell.length_a   1.000
_cell.length_b   1.000
_cell.length_c   1.000
_cell.angle_alpha   90.00
_cell.angle_beta   90.00
_cell.angle_gamma   90.00
#
_symmetry.space_group_name_H-M   'P 1'
#
loop_
_entity.id
_entity.type
_entity.pdbx_description
1 polymer ?
#
loop_
_entity_poly.entity_id
_entity_poly.type
_entity_poly.pdbx_seq_one_letter_code
_entity_poly.pdbx_strand_id
1 'polypeptide(L)'
;MTSIRRRTILLGGAAGIGSAALVRTDSAHAQALRSTANRALFTRGTTLEQAAAPRSTSGYTRLTAGPGYALAVREELCPAKTGRDNTRTGKASIVQFTDLHMIDAQSPVRFEWLHDVTGSAFRPHEALGTQGGAQLVRRINSLAKGPFSGRAFDCVVSTGDNTDNHEQVELDWFLTLMSGGTITPDTGAAGRWEGVQTGGDTAYYLVEESTADRYKKAGFPTVPGFFARATKAHAGDGLKTKWFSVFGNHDDSIEGTLPSNFPVLSQMYTGNVKFTGFADSTSNTALQQALASGSTTILKTAATQRSSWIVTPDERRAPFTPRQYMAAHLESRYAGAGPVGHGFTPAAVADNIGYYSFHIAPGVTGIAMDSTNRAGFTEGSIGDAQWKWIQRTIEAGSSRYIDGWGREVRRAGVTDELFVLFSHHTSGSMSNLMLDPERPFDVRHAGFELVSMIKRYPNVVAWVNGHTHANKITPQQHSDPTRSFWEINTASHIDFPQHARIIDVCDNRDGTLSLFTTLVESAAPYQASYTDSSQAALASVYREMSYNDIHRDLGQLGTAADRNTELLLKNPLA
;
A
#
# COMPACT_ATOMS: atom_id res chain seq x y z
N MET A 1 -58.96 -35.76 -37.14
CA MET A 1 -58.88 -35.56 -38.61
C MET A 1 -57.91 -34.39 -38.83
N THR A 2 -56.64 -34.67 -39.16
CA THR A 2 -56.04 -34.45 -40.50
C THR A 2 -56.17 -32.98 -40.95
N SER A 3 -55.12 -32.22 -41.31
CA SER A 3 -53.86 -32.57 -41.97
C SER A 3 -52.87 -31.37 -41.93
N ILE A 4 -51.56 -31.56 -41.71
CA ILE A 4 -50.45 -31.59 -42.72
C ILE A 4 -50.17 -30.19 -43.35
N ARG A 5 -48.96 -29.60 -43.24
CA ARG A 5 -47.84 -29.86 -44.18
C ARG A 5 -46.44 -29.55 -43.62
N ARG A 6 -45.54 -30.49 -43.91
CA ARG A 6 -44.07 -30.41 -43.93
C ARG A 6 -43.59 -29.52 -45.08
N ARG A 7 -42.51 -28.76 -44.88
CA ARG A 7 -41.41 -28.59 -45.85
C ARG A 7 -40.10 -28.43 -45.11
N THR A 8 -39.09 -29.10 -45.65
CA THR A 8 -37.79 -29.43 -45.07
C THR A 8 -36.70 -28.57 -45.73
N ILE A 9 -35.57 -28.37 -45.00
CA ILE A 9 -34.18 -28.20 -45.51
C ILE A 9 -33.87 -26.78 -46.08
N LEU A 10 -32.82 -26.03 -45.71
CA LEU A 10 -31.36 -26.30 -45.64
C LEU A 10 -30.60 -25.16 -44.91
N LEU A 11 -29.59 -25.53 -44.11
CA LEU A 11 -28.34 -24.86 -43.67
C LEU A 11 -28.16 -23.31 -43.67
N GLY A 12 -27.63 -22.80 -42.55
CA GLY A 12 -26.73 -21.63 -42.56
C GLY A 12 -26.52 -20.94 -41.20
N GLY A 13 -25.39 -21.20 -40.54
CA GLY A 13 -24.77 -20.22 -39.61
C GLY A 13 -24.76 -20.59 -38.12
N ALA A 14 -23.72 -21.31 -37.70
CA ALA A 14 -23.31 -21.42 -36.31
C ALA A 14 -22.42 -20.21 -35.91
N ALA A 15 -22.69 -19.62 -34.75
CA ALA A 15 -21.73 -18.94 -33.85
C ALA A 15 -22.54 -18.49 -32.61
N GLY A 16 -22.52 -19.24 -31.51
CA GLY A 16 -21.47 -19.11 -30.50
C GLY A 16 -22.05 -18.43 -29.26
N ILE A 17 -22.91 -19.13 -28.52
CA ILE A 17 -23.42 -18.65 -27.23
C ILE A 17 -22.29 -18.82 -26.22
N GLY A 18 -21.57 -17.72 -25.95
CA GLY A 18 -20.65 -17.64 -24.83
C GLY A 18 -21.42 -17.70 -23.52
N SER A 19 -21.13 -18.69 -22.70
CA SER A 19 -21.64 -18.85 -21.34
C SER A 19 -21.18 -17.67 -20.48
N ALA A 20 -21.97 -16.61 -20.42
CA ALA A 20 -21.85 -15.61 -19.37
C ALA A 20 -22.27 -16.28 -18.06
N ALA A 21 -21.33 -16.46 -17.13
CA ALA A 21 -21.65 -16.78 -15.76
C ALA A 21 -22.50 -15.65 -15.19
N LEU A 22 -23.83 -15.84 -15.16
CA LEU A 22 -24.77 -14.99 -14.45
C LEU A 22 -24.45 -15.11 -12.96
N VAL A 23 -23.58 -14.23 -12.45
CA VAL A 23 -23.54 -13.93 -11.03
C VAL A 23 -24.93 -13.40 -10.70
N ARG A 24 -25.76 -14.24 -10.07
CA ARG A 24 -26.99 -13.78 -9.42
C ARG A 24 -26.56 -12.77 -8.35
N THR A 25 -26.54 -11.49 -8.69
CA THR A 25 -26.44 -10.44 -7.69
C THR A 25 -27.68 -10.57 -6.83
N ASP A 26 -27.48 -10.94 -5.56
CA ASP A 26 -28.52 -10.93 -4.55
C ASP A 26 -29.29 -9.61 -4.62
N SER A 27 -30.63 -9.66 -4.60
CA SER A 27 -31.48 -8.46 -4.71
C SER A 27 -31.14 -7.45 -3.62
N ALA A 28 -30.72 -7.93 -2.44
CA ALA A 28 -30.24 -7.11 -1.34
C ALA A 28 -28.94 -6.35 -1.69
N HIS A 29 -27.96 -7.01 -2.31
CA HIS A 29 -26.70 -6.38 -2.73
C HIS A 29 -26.95 -5.32 -3.81
N ALA A 30 -27.78 -5.64 -4.80
CA ALA A 30 -28.16 -4.69 -5.85
C ALA A 30 -28.87 -3.46 -5.27
N GLN A 31 -29.74 -3.65 -4.26
CA GLN A 31 -30.38 -2.54 -3.55
C GLN A 31 -29.38 -1.71 -2.74
N ALA A 32 -28.42 -2.34 -2.06
CA ALA A 32 -27.36 -1.66 -1.32
C ALA A 32 -26.47 -0.80 -2.24
N LEU A 33 -26.12 -1.32 -3.43
CA LEU A 33 -25.39 -0.55 -4.44
C LEU A 33 -26.19 0.64 -4.97
N ARG A 34 -27.50 0.49 -5.22
CA ARG A 34 -28.36 1.61 -5.61
C ARG A 34 -28.44 2.67 -4.52
N SER A 35 -28.60 2.26 -3.25
CA SER A 35 -28.58 3.17 -2.11
C SER A 35 -27.26 3.93 -2.04
N THR A 36 -26.14 3.22 -2.20
CA THR A 36 -24.79 3.80 -2.24
C THR A 36 -24.66 4.85 -3.35
N ALA A 37 -25.08 4.51 -4.57
CA ALA A 37 -25.02 5.41 -5.71
C ALA A 37 -25.88 6.67 -5.53
N ASN A 38 -27.01 6.59 -4.82
CA ASN A 38 -27.84 7.76 -4.50
C ASN A 38 -27.20 8.69 -3.46
N ARG A 39 -26.28 8.18 -2.63
CA ARG A 39 -25.55 8.95 -1.61
C ARG A 39 -24.24 9.53 -2.11
N ALA A 40 -23.64 8.93 -3.13
CA ALA A 40 -22.42 9.38 -3.77
C ALA A 40 -22.72 10.39 -4.89
N LEU A 41 -21.82 11.36 -5.09
CA LEU A 41 -21.90 12.28 -6.23
C LEU A 41 -21.52 11.59 -7.54
N PHE A 42 -20.65 10.58 -7.46
CA PHE A 42 -20.32 9.67 -8.54
C PHE A 42 -19.76 8.36 -7.96
N THR A 43 -19.87 7.28 -8.73
CA THR A 43 -19.27 5.98 -8.39
C THR A 43 -18.17 5.59 -9.37
N ARG A 44 -18.18 6.19 -10.58
CA ARG A 44 -17.33 5.80 -11.70
C ARG A 44 -15.86 5.81 -11.35
N GLY A 45 -15.17 4.73 -11.70
CA GLY A 45 -13.74 4.58 -11.52
C GLY A 45 -13.30 4.31 -10.07
N THR A 46 -14.24 3.97 -9.20
CA THR A 46 -13.97 3.51 -7.83
C THR A 46 -14.59 2.13 -7.65
N THR A 47 -14.27 1.48 -6.53
CA THR A 47 -14.90 0.20 -6.18
C THR A 47 -16.39 0.33 -5.85
N LEU A 48 -16.96 1.55 -5.77
CA LEU A 48 -18.42 1.76 -5.66
C LEU A 48 -19.15 1.34 -6.94
N GLU A 49 -18.49 1.43 -8.11
CA GLU A 49 -19.04 1.03 -9.41
C GLU A 49 -18.78 -0.45 -9.68
N GLN A 50 -17.52 -0.86 -9.60
CA GLN A 50 -17.05 -2.19 -9.97
C GLN A 50 -15.72 -2.49 -9.28
N ALA A 51 -15.44 -3.76 -9.04
CA ALA A 51 -14.17 -4.23 -8.48
C ALA A 51 -13.73 -5.51 -9.21
N ALA A 52 -12.45 -5.86 -9.13
CA ALA A 52 -11.94 -7.08 -9.74
C ALA A 52 -12.67 -8.30 -9.18
N ALA A 53 -13.18 -9.13 -10.10
CA ALA A 53 -13.78 -10.42 -9.75
C ALA A 53 -13.15 -11.53 -10.60
N PRO A 54 -12.90 -12.71 -10.02
CA PRO A 54 -12.40 -13.84 -10.77
C PRO A 54 -13.47 -14.40 -11.71
N ARG A 55 -13.07 -14.89 -12.88
CA ARG A 55 -13.97 -15.61 -13.80
C ARG A 55 -14.27 -17.04 -13.35
N SER A 56 -13.40 -17.62 -12.55
CA SER A 56 -13.51 -18.97 -11.98
C SER A 56 -13.13 -18.92 -10.51
N THR A 57 -13.83 -19.68 -9.67
CA THR A 57 -13.51 -19.79 -8.23
C THR A 57 -12.44 -20.84 -7.93
N SER A 58 -11.97 -21.57 -8.94
CA SER A 58 -10.91 -22.57 -8.82
C SER A 58 -9.85 -22.44 -9.92
N GLY A 59 -8.63 -22.86 -9.57
CA GLY A 59 -7.46 -22.79 -10.44
C GLY A 59 -7.01 -21.36 -10.76
N TYR A 60 -6.04 -21.26 -11.67
CA TYR A 60 -5.68 -19.98 -12.26
C TYR A 60 -6.86 -19.35 -12.99
N THR A 61 -7.11 -18.06 -12.76
CA THR A 61 -8.26 -17.37 -13.33
C THR A 61 -7.94 -15.96 -13.80
N ARG A 62 -8.56 -15.58 -14.91
CA ARG A 62 -8.57 -14.20 -15.39
C ARG A 62 -9.52 -13.36 -14.54
N LEU A 63 -9.24 -12.07 -14.41
CA LEU A 63 -10.12 -11.12 -13.72
C LEU A 63 -11.09 -10.45 -14.71
N THR A 64 -12.25 -10.06 -14.23
CA THR A 64 -13.26 -9.27 -14.95
C THR A 64 -13.74 -8.12 -14.07
N ALA A 65 -14.45 -7.16 -14.68
CA ALA A 65 -15.26 -6.21 -13.94
C ALA A 65 -16.37 -6.97 -13.20
N GLY A 66 -16.26 -7.06 -11.88
CA GLY A 66 -17.29 -7.59 -10.99
C GLY A 66 -18.20 -6.50 -10.42
N PRO A 67 -19.20 -6.90 -9.62
CA PRO A 67 -20.05 -5.93 -8.93
C PRO A 67 -19.22 -5.07 -7.98
N GLY A 68 -19.55 -3.78 -7.89
CA GLY A 68 -18.97 -2.89 -6.90
C GLY A 68 -19.29 -3.30 -5.45
N TYR A 69 -18.67 -2.60 -4.51
CA TYR A 69 -18.87 -2.76 -3.08
C TYR A 69 -19.75 -1.63 -2.56
N ALA A 70 -20.87 -2.00 -1.96
CA ALA A 70 -21.79 -1.06 -1.33
C ALA A 70 -21.12 -0.38 -0.12
N LEU A 71 -21.55 0.85 0.14
CA LEU A 71 -21.12 1.62 1.30
C LEU A 71 -21.69 1.01 2.60
N ALA A 72 -20.81 0.59 3.50
CA ALA A 72 -21.16 0.19 4.85
C ALA A 72 -21.09 1.39 5.80
N VAL A 73 -22.17 1.66 6.54
CA VAL A 73 -22.20 2.72 7.57
C VAL A 73 -21.76 2.12 8.91
N ARG A 74 -20.76 2.72 9.54
CA ARG A 74 -20.16 2.28 10.80
C ARG A 74 -20.48 3.28 11.91
N GLU A 75 -21.38 2.86 12.80
CA GLU A 75 -21.99 3.67 13.86
C GLU A 75 -21.40 3.36 15.26
N GLU A 76 -20.36 2.52 15.34
CA GLU A 76 -19.81 2.02 16.60
C GLU A 76 -19.28 3.12 17.53
N LEU A 77 -18.74 4.20 16.96
CA LEU A 77 -18.22 5.34 17.72
C LEU A 77 -19.26 6.46 17.88
N CYS A 78 -20.26 6.53 17.00
CA CYS A 78 -21.33 7.52 17.05
C CYS A 78 -22.51 7.11 16.17
N PRO A 79 -23.76 7.15 16.67
CA PRO A 79 -24.95 6.90 15.85
C PRO A 79 -25.09 7.92 14.73
N ALA A 80 -25.50 7.46 13.55
CA ALA A 80 -25.73 8.30 12.41
C ALA A 80 -27.09 9.02 12.54
N LYS A 81 -27.12 10.31 12.17
CA LYS A 81 -28.37 11.09 12.17
C LYS A 81 -29.02 11.12 10.79
N THR A 82 -30.34 11.29 10.78
CA THR A 82 -31.13 11.42 9.56
C THR A 82 -30.86 12.78 8.89
N GLY A 83 -30.84 12.81 7.56
CA GLY A 83 -30.65 14.05 6.79
C GLY A 83 -29.20 14.52 6.60
N ARG A 84 -28.20 13.90 7.24
CA ARG A 84 -26.78 14.26 7.12
C ARG A 84 -26.23 14.30 5.69
N ASP A 85 -26.80 13.49 4.79
CA ASP A 85 -26.43 13.50 3.36
C ASP A 85 -26.75 14.85 2.70
N ASN A 86 -27.77 15.57 3.19
CA ASN A 86 -28.23 16.85 2.63
C ASN A 86 -27.51 18.07 3.22
N THR A 87 -26.88 17.92 4.38
CA THR A 87 -26.28 19.04 5.14
C THR A 87 -24.76 18.99 5.19
N ARG A 88 -24.16 17.85 4.83
CA ARG A 88 -22.71 17.66 4.93
C ARG A 88 -21.90 18.66 4.11
N THR A 89 -20.73 19.00 4.64
CA THR A 89 -19.74 19.83 3.96
C THR A 89 -18.35 19.20 4.05
N GLY A 90 -17.65 19.08 2.92
CA GLY A 90 -16.31 18.48 2.84
C GLY A 90 -15.24 19.37 3.48
N LYS A 91 -14.56 18.85 4.50
CA LYS A 91 -13.46 19.50 5.24
C LYS A 91 -12.09 19.17 4.65
N ALA A 92 -11.87 17.92 4.26
CA ALA A 92 -10.67 17.45 3.58
C ALA A 92 -10.98 16.24 2.68
N SER A 93 -10.17 16.03 1.64
CA SER A 93 -10.20 14.83 0.79
C SER A 93 -8.77 14.37 0.55
N ILE A 94 -8.44 13.18 1.05
CA ILE A 94 -7.08 12.63 1.05
C ILE A 94 -7.08 11.34 0.25
N VAL A 95 -6.02 11.06 -0.51
CA VAL A 95 -5.79 9.73 -1.08
C VAL A 95 -4.62 9.08 -0.36
N GLN A 96 -4.80 7.85 0.10
CA GLN A 96 -3.74 7.04 0.67
C GLN A 96 -3.19 6.09 -0.40
N PHE A 97 -1.87 6.14 -0.60
CA PHE A 97 -1.07 5.05 -1.12
C PHE A 97 -0.30 4.38 0.01
N THR A 98 0.05 3.12 -0.14
CA THR A 98 0.83 2.38 0.86
C THR A 98 1.45 1.13 0.26
N ASP A 99 2.62 0.73 0.75
CA ASP A 99 3.24 -0.55 0.42
C ASP A 99 3.28 -0.71 -1.12
N LEU A 100 3.87 0.31 -1.78
CA LEU A 100 4.08 0.31 -3.22
C LEU A 100 5.06 -0.77 -3.62
N HIS A 101 6.08 -1.00 -2.78
CA HIS A 101 7.19 -1.90 -3.03
C HIS A 101 7.68 -1.76 -4.47
N MET A 102 8.26 -0.60 -4.81
CA MET A 102 9.06 -0.53 -6.03
C MET A 102 10.24 -1.49 -5.85
N ILE A 103 10.23 -2.58 -6.61
CA ILE A 103 11.12 -3.73 -6.44
C ILE A 103 12.08 -3.82 -7.62
N ASP A 104 13.38 -3.88 -7.35
CA ASP A 104 14.35 -4.46 -8.29
C ASP A 104 14.36 -5.99 -8.16
N ALA A 105 13.48 -6.66 -8.91
CA ALA A 105 13.37 -8.13 -8.87
C ALA A 105 14.60 -8.86 -9.43
N GLN A 106 15.57 -8.12 -10.02
CA GLN A 106 16.83 -8.66 -10.50
C GLN A 106 17.96 -8.47 -9.47
N SER A 107 17.70 -7.78 -8.36
CA SER A 107 18.72 -7.51 -7.34
C SER A 107 19.32 -8.80 -6.78
N PRO A 108 20.64 -8.84 -6.54
CA PRO A 108 21.31 -9.98 -5.92
C PRO A 108 20.87 -10.22 -4.47
N VAL A 109 20.22 -9.27 -3.81
CA VAL A 109 19.88 -9.30 -2.38
C VAL A 109 18.36 -9.36 -2.18
N ARG A 110 17.70 -10.27 -2.90
CA ARG A 110 16.22 -10.44 -2.92
C ARG A 110 15.69 -11.65 -2.14
N PHE A 111 16.58 -12.42 -1.52
CA PHE A 111 16.30 -13.58 -0.66
C PHE A 111 15.11 -14.47 -1.09
N GLU A 112 14.86 -14.62 -2.39
CA GLU A 112 13.60 -15.16 -2.91
C GLU A 112 13.37 -16.61 -2.47
N TRP A 113 14.45 -17.32 -2.16
CA TRP A 113 14.46 -18.69 -1.65
C TRP A 113 13.74 -18.85 -0.30
N LEU A 114 13.41 -17.75 0.38
CA LEU A 114 12.63 -17.73 1.61
C LEU A 114 11.11 -17.70 1.38
N HIS A 115 10.63 -17.71 0.13
CA HIS A 115 9.20 -17.55 -0.15
C HIS A 115 8.28 -18.63 0.44
N ASP A 116 8.83 -19.80 0.80
CA ASP A 116 8.08 -20.86 1.51
C ASP A 116 7.95 -20.60 3.03
N VAL A 117 8.75 -19.67 3.56
CA VAL A 117 8.67 -19.21 4.96
C VAL A 117 7.86 -17.92 5.04
N THR A 118 8.11 -16.98 4.13
CA THR A 118 7.35 -15.74 4.01
C THR A 118 7.02 -15.47 2.54
N GLY A 119 5.74 -15.50 2.19
CA GLY A 119 5.30 -15.32 0.79
C GLY A 119 5.76 -14.00 0.16
N SER A 120 6.09 -12.98 0.97
CA SER A 120 6.58 -11.69 0.51
C SER A 120 8.00 -11.70 -0.08
N ALA A 121 8.79 -12.76 0.12
CA ALA A 121 10.15 -12.84 -0.43
C ALA A 121 10.17 -13.04 -1.96
N PHE A 122 9.07 -13.55 -2.55
CA PHE A 122 8.94 -13.67 -3.99
C PHE A 122 7.48 -13.67 -4.41
N ARG A 123 7.16 -12.83 -5.40
CA ARG A 123 5.85 -12.86 -6.07
C ARG A 123 6.02 -12.99 -7.58
N PRO A 124 5.10 -13.70 -8.27
CA PRO A 124 5.23 -13.95 -9.71
C PRO A 124 5.15 -12.68 -10.57
N HIS A 125 4.67 -11.55 -10.01
CA HIS A 125 4.35 -10.31 -10.72
C HIS A 125 5.30 -9.14 -10.47
N GLU A 126 6.32 -9.28 -9.64
CA GLU A 126 7.17 -8.15 -9.17
C GLU A 126 7.81 -7.34 -10.30
N ALA A 127 8.15 -7.99 -11.41
CA ALA A 127 8.69 -7.35 -12.61
C ALA A 127 7.75 -6.28 -13.24
N LEU A 128 6.47 -6.24 -12.85
CA LEU A 128 5.46 -5.33 -13.40
C LEU A 128 5.01 -4.24 -12.42
N GLY A 129 5.66 -4.10 -11.25
CA GLY A 129 5.27 -3.16 -10.19
C GLY A 129 5.20 -1.71 -10.65
N THR A 130 6.16 -1.26 -11.47
CA THR A 130 6.22 0.12 -11.97
C THR A 130 5.08 0.45 -12.94
N GLN A 131 4.65 -0.51 -13.77
CA GLN A 131 3.48 -0.36 -14.64
C GLN A 131 2.18 -0.39 -13.83
N GLY A 132 2.09 -1.25 -12.81
CA GLY A 132 0.97 -1.29 -11.86
C GLY A 132 0.78 0.04 -11.15
N GLY A 133 1.86 0.57 -10.56
CA GLY A 133 1.90 1.88 -9.92
C GLY A 133 1.53 3.02 -10.87
N ALA A 134 2.03 3.00 -12.12
CA ALA A 134 1.69 4.03 -13.11
C ALA A 134 0.19 4.08 -13.43
N GLN A 135 -0.47 2.92 -13.53
CA GLN A 135 -1.92 2.87 -13.72
C GLN A 135 -2.70 3.27 -12.46
N LEU A 136 -2.14 3.10 -11.26
CA LEU A 136 -2.73 3.62 -10.03
C LEU A 136 -2.67 5.15 -9.98
N VAL A 137 -1.51 5.75 -10.27
CA VAL A 137 -1.34 7.21 -10.41
C VAL A 137 -2.32 7.77 -11.45
N ARG A 138 -2.39 7.12 -12.63
CA ARG A 138 -3.34 7.50 -13.69
C ARG A 138 -4.78 7.45 -13.22
N ARG A 139 -5.16 6.45 -12.41
CA ARG A 139 -6.50 6.39 -11.84
C ARG A 139 -6.79 7.59 -10.96
N ILE A 140 -5.91 7.90 -10.00
CA ILE A 140 -6.13 9.02 -9.08
C ILE A 140 -6.24 10.34 -9.84
N ASN A 141 -5.36 10.57 -10.81
CA ASN A 141 -5.41 11.74 -11.70
C ASN A 141 -6.73 11.86 -12.48
N SER A 142 -7.41 10.74 -12.77
CA SER A 142 -8.69 10.74 -13.49
C SER A 142 -9.90 11.04 -12.58
N LEU A 143 -9.81 10.76 -11.28
CA LEU A 143 -10.88 11.00 -10.31
C LEU A 143 -10.89 12.46 -9.85
N ALA A 144 -9.71 13.01 -9.53
CA ALA A 144 -9.43 14.38 -9.08
C ALA A 144 -10.19 14.90 -7.82
N LYS A 145 -11.23 14.21 -7.35
CA LYS A 145 -12.08 14.60 -6.22
C LYS A 145 -12.66 13.39 -5.48
N GLY A 146 -13.07 13.61 -4.23
CA GLY A 146 -13.75 12.60 -3.42
C GLY A 146 -15.19 12.32 -3.87
N PRO A 147 -15.64 11.04 -3.85
CA PRO A 147 -16.96 10.65 -4.35
C PRO A 147 -18.13 11.09 -3.47
N PHE A 148 -17.90 11.35 -2.18
CA PHE A 148 -18.97 11.74 -1.24
C PHE A 148 -18.91 13.22 -0.87
N SER A 149 -17.71 13.80 -0.82
CA SER A 149 -17.54 15.23 -0.53
C SER A 149 -17.65 16.12 -1.77
N GLY A 150 -17.28 15.59 -2.95
CA GLY A 150 -17.11 16.37 -4.18
C GLY A 150 -15.91 17.32 -4.14
N ARG A 151 -15.15 17.32 -3.05
CA ARG A 151 -13.98 18.17 -2.83
C ARG A 151 -12.82 17.65 -3.67
N ALA A 152 -12.09 18.55 -4.32
CA ALA A 152 -10.84 18.19 -4.98
C ALA A 152 -9.88 17.56 -3.96
N PHE A 153 -9.08 16.59 -4.39
CA PHE A 153 -8.09 15.99 -3.48
C PHE A 153 -7.15 17.06 -2.95
N ASP A 154 -7.09 17.20 -1.64
CA ASP A 154 -6.18 18.12 -0.98
C ASP A 154 -4.75 17.58 -1.02
N CYS A 155 -4.57 16.27 -0.81
CA CYS A 155 -3.27 15.62 -0.93
C CYS A 155 -3.39 14.13 -1.24
N VAL A 156 -2.28 13.56 -1.70
CA VAL A 156 -1.99 12.14 -1.62
C VAL A 156 -0.95 11.92 -0.51
N VAL A 157 -1.06 10.84 0.27
CA VAL A 157 -0.07 10.46 1.27
C VAL A 157 0.34 9.02 1.01
N SER A 158 1.64 8.78 0.81
CA SER A 158 2.19 7.42 0.78
C SER A 158 2.60 7.03 2.19
N THR A 159 1.99 5.99 2.76
CA THR A 159 2.20 5.58 4.15
C THR A 159 3.36 4.59 4.34
N GLY A 160 4.46 4.74 3.60
CA GLY A 160 5.66 3.91 3.75
C GLY A 160 5.69 2.65 2.87
N ASP A 161 6.82 1.96 2.94
CA ASP A 161 7.19 0.82 2.09
C ASP A 161 7.06 1.18 0.61
N ASN A 162 7.75 2.27 0.27
CA ASN A 162 7.75 2.85 -1.06
C ASN A 162 8.75 2.10 -1.96
N THR A 163 9.92 1.79 -1.41
CA THR A 163 10.88 0.81 -1.94
C THR A 163 10.68 -0.53 -1.27
N ASP A 164 11.39 -1.56 -1.72
CA ASP A 164 11.30 -2.90 -1.10
C ASP A 164 12.59 -3.30 -0.40
N ASN A 165 13.73 -3.07 -1.05
CA ASN A 165 15.02 -3.53 -0.57
C ASN A 165 15.96 -2.37 -0.26
N HIS A 166 15.41 -1.17 -0.07
CA HIS A 166 16.16 0.04 0.28
C HIS A 166 17.21 0.41 -0.78
N GLU A 167 16.95 0.20 -2.08
CA GLU A 167 17.92 0.47 -3.15
C GLU A 167 17.75 1.84 -3.80
N GLN A 168 18.85 2.50 -4.20
CA GLN A 168 18.80 3.80 -4.89
C GLN A 168 17.99 3.75 -6.19
N VAL A 169 18.05 2.63 -6.92
CA VAL A 169 17.28 2.42 -8.16
C VAL A 169 15.77 2.31 -7.89
N GLU A 170 15.38 1.62 -6.83
CA GLU A 170 13.98 1.52 -6.40
C GLU A 170 13.44 2.89 -5.98
N LEU A 171 14.25 3.67 -5.25
CA LEU A 171 13.90 5.03 -4.85
C LEU A 171 13.74 5.96 -6.05
N ASP A 172 14.62 5.89 -7.05
CA ASP A 172 14.49 6.65 -8.29
C ASP A 172 13.20 6.28 -9.04
N TRP A 173 12.86 4.99 -9.13
CA TRP A 173 11.61 4.56 -9.76
C TRP A 173 10.37 5.05 -9.00
N PHE A 174 10.36 4.96 -7.67
CA PHE A 174 9.28 5.48 -6.83
C PHE A 174 9.09 6.99 -7.03
N LEU A 175 10.17 7.76 -6.90
CA LEU A 175 10.11 9.22 -7.03
C LEU A 175 9.72 9.65 -8.45
N THR A 176 10.23 8.96 -9.48
CA THR A 176 9.85 9.19 -10.88
C THR A 176 8.40 8.82 -11.15
N LEU A 177 7.88 7.74 -10.55
CA LEU A 177 6.50 7.33 -10.66
C LEU A 177 5.55 8.40 -10.08
N MET A 178 5.87 8.87 -8.88
CA MET A 178 5.04 9.84 -8.13
C MET A 178 5.13 11.26 -8.71
N SER A 179 6.28 11.64 -9.25
CA SER A 179 6.55 13.00 -9.74
C SER A 179 6.35 13.17 -11.23
N GLY A 180 6.36 12.06 -11.96
CA GLY A 180 6.32 12.00 -13.41
C GLY A 180 7.70 11.89 -14.03
N GLY A 181 7.79 11.23 -15.18
CA GLY A 181 9.05 11.03 -15.90
C GLY A 181 9.07 9.72 -16.68
N THR A 182 10.26 9.24 -17.02
CA THR A 182 10.45 7.95 -17.71
C THR A 182 11.14 6.98 -16.77
N ILE A 183 10.54 5.82 -16.57
CA ILE A 183 11.07 4.73 -15.76
C ILE A 183 11.57 3.64 -16.72
N THR A 184 12.79 3.16 -16.50
CA THR A 184 13.31 1.95 -17.15
C THR A 184 13.55 0.92 -16.06
N PRO A 185 12.62 -0.03 -15.83
CA PRO A 185 12.72 -1.02 -14.78
C PRO A 185 13.65 -2.18 -15.20
N ASP A 186 14.92 -1.84 -15.43
CA ASP A 186 15.98 -2.77 -15.82
C ASP A 186 17.28 -2.48 -15.06
N THR A 187 17.88 -3.51 -14.48
CA THR A 187 19.12 -3.45 -13.70
C THR A 187 20.05 -4.59 -14.10
N GLY A 188 21.35 -4.41 -13.87
CA GLY A 188 22.35 -5.38 -14.33
C GLY A 188 22.53 -5.32 -15.86
N ALA A 189 22.51 -6.48 -16.52
CA ALA A 189 22.75 -6.55 -17.97
C ALA A 189 21.54 -6.07 -18.78
N ALA A 190 21.72 -4.96 -19.50
CA ALA A 190 20.68 -4.39 -20.36
C ALA A 190 20.07 -5.44 -21.33
N GLY A 191 18.75 -5.60 -21.27
CA GLY A 191 18.01 -6.52 -22.13
C GLY A 191 18.14 -8.00 -21.76
N ARG A 192 18.76 -8.33 -20.62
CA ARG A 192 18.82 -9.69 -20.07
C ARG A 192 18.26 -9.70 -18.65
N TRP A 193 17.20 -10.48 -18.44
CA TRP A 193 16.65 -10.67 -17.10
C TRP A 193 17.56 -11.52 -16.21
N GLU A 194 17.94 -10.98 -15.05
CA GLU A 194 18.86 -11.60 -14.08
C GLU A 194 18.20 -11.98 -12.73
N GLY A 195 16.87 -12.13 -12.70
CA GLY A 195 16.12 -12.60 -11.52
C GLY A 195 15.90 -14.13 -11.47
N VAL A 196 15.31 -14.62 -10.37
CA VAL A 196 15.08 -16.08 -10.15
C VAL A 196 14.29 -16.78 -11.27
N GLN A 197 13.45 -16.01 -11.95
CA GLN A 197 12.52 -16.47 -12.98
C GLN A 197 13.18 -16.93 -14.30
N THR A 198 14.50 -16.74 -14.46
CA THR A 198 15.29 -17.26 -15.60
C THR A 198 16.41 -18.22 -15.18
N GLY A 199 16.45 -18.64 -13.90
CA GLY A 199 17.50 -19.52 -13.37
C GLY A 199 17.26 -21.02 -13.56
N GLY A 200 16.10 -21.42 -14.10
CA GLY A 200 15.72 -22.82 -14.29
C GLY A 200 15.26 -23.55 -13.02
N ASP A 201 15.21 -22.89 -11.86
CA ASP A 201 14.69 -23.49 -10.63
C ASP A 201 13.15 -23.54 -10.66
N THR A 202 12.63 -24.76 -10.68
CA THR A 202 11.18 -25.05 -10.76
C THR A 202 10.39 -24.66 -9.50
N ALA A 203 11.05 -24.18 -8.45
CA ALA A 203 10.37 -23.56 -7.30
C ALA A 203 9.70 -22.22 -7.67
N TYR A 204 10.27 -21.49 -8.63
CA TYR A 204 9.80 -20.17 -9.05
C TYR A 204 8.96 -20.23 -10.33
N TYR A 205 8.31 -19.10 -10.66
CA TYR A 205 7.56 -18.97 -11.89
C TYR A 205 8.50 -18.69 -13.07
N LEU A 206 8.77 -19.71 -13.89
CA LEU A 206 9.57 -19.59 -15.11
C LEU A 206 8.68 -19.05 -16.23
N VAL A 207 8.48 -17.72 -16.22
CA VAL A 207 7.40 -17.02 -16.94
C VAL A 207 7.40 -17.34 -18.44
N GLU A 208 8.56 -17.28 -19.07
CA GLU A 208 8.73 -17.48 -20.52
C GLU A 208 8.95 -18.93 -20.93
N GLU A 209 9.20 -19.82 -19.97
CA GLU A 209 9.50 -21.22 -20.23
C GLU A 209 8.23 -22.09 -20.21
N SER A 210 8.28 -23.21 -20.92
CA SER A 210 7.25 -24.26 -20.88
C SER A 210 7.51 -25.32 -19.79
N THR A 211 8.59 -25.18 -19.03
CA THR A 211 8.97 -26.08 -17.94
C THR A 211 7.83 -26.19 -16.92
N ALA A 212 7.53 -27.41 -16.46
CA ALA A 212 6.45 -27.66 -15.50
C ALA A 212 6.86 -27.26 -14.06
N ASP A 213 7.08 -25.97 -13.84
CA ASP A 213 7.39 -25.37 -12.54
C ASP A 213 6.17 -25.36 -11.59
N ARG A 214 6.41 -24.94 -10.33
CA ARG A 214 5.38 -24.86 -9.28
C ARG A 214 4.19 -23.98 -9.68
N TYR A 215 4.43 -22.89 -10.38
CA TYR A 215 3.38 -21.95 -10.80
C TYR A 215 2.62 -22.48 -12.03
N LYS A 216 3.27 -23.15 -12.99
CA LYS A 216 2.56 -23.85 -14.08
C LYS A 216 1.67 -24.96 -13.55
N LYS A 217 2.09 -25.69 -12.50
CA LYS A 217 1.24 -26.67 -11.80
C LYS A 217 0.03 -26.02 -11.12
N ALA A 218 0.16 -24.78 -10.67
CA ALA A 218 -0.96 -23.95 -10.18
C ALA A 218 -1.82 -23.32 -11.31
N GLY A 219 -1.44 -23.52 -12.58
CA GLY A 219 -2.19 -23.08 -13.76
C GLY A 219 -1.69 -21.78 -14.38
N PHE A 220 -0.56 -21.23 -13.94
CA PHE A 220 0.01 -20.03 -14.56
C PHE A 220 0.36 -20.28 -16.04
N PRO A 221 0.14 -19.29 -16.91
CA PRO A 221 0.43 -19.39 -18.34
C PRO A 221 1.93 -19.38 -18.63
N THR A 222 2.35 -19.74 -19.84
CA THR A 222 3.63 -19.31 -20.39
C THR A 222 3.43 -18.04 -21.20
N VAL A 223 4.27 -17.04 -20.93
CA VAL A 223 4.15 -15.70 -21.53
C VAL A 223 5.47 -15.33 -22.21
N PRO A 224 5.67 -15.71 -23.48
CA PRO A 224 6.90 -15.41 -24.21
C PRO A 224 7.18 -13.89 -24.31
N GLY A 225 8.46 -13.51 -24.17
CA GLY A 225 8.93 -12.12 -24.24
C GLY A 225 8.39 -11.21 -23.14
N PHE A 226 7.92 -11.79 -22.03
CA PHE A 226 7.44 -11.08 -20.85
C PHE A 226 8.48 -10.08 -20.35
N PHE A 227 9.73 -10.51 -20.13
CA PHE A 227 10.76 -9.65 -19.54
C PHE A 227 11.17 -8.53 -20.49
N ALA A 228 11.25 -8.80 -21.79
CA ALA A 228 11.50 -7.75 -22.79
C ALA A 228 10.42 -6.65 -22.80
N ARG A 229 9.19 -6.97 -22.39
CA ARG A 229 8.11 -5.98 -22.21
C ARG A 229 8.14 -5.35 -20.82
N ALA A 230 8.43 -6.13 -19.79
CA ALA A 230 8.49 -5.69 -18.40
C ALA A 230 9.61 -4.66 -18.18
N THR A 231 10.79 -4.86 -18.77
CA THR A 231 11.97 -3.99 -18.61
C THR A 231 11.99 -2.79 -19.56
N LYS A 232 11.03 -2.69 -20.48
CA LYS A 232 10.96 -1.59 -21.45
C LYS A 232 10.61 -0.28 -20.74
N ALA A 233 11.32 0.79 -21.12
CA ALA A 233 11.04 2.13 -20.66
C ALA A 233 9.57 2.54 -20.86
N HIS A 234 8.97 3.15 -19.84
CA HIS A 234 7.60 3.65 -19.86
C HIS A 234 7.44 4.96 -19.09
N ALA A 235 6.32 5.65 -19.30
CA ALA A 235 6.03 6.89 -18.59
C ALA A 235 5.50 6.62 -17.17
N GLY A 236 5.97 7.38 -16.18
CA GLY A 236 5.22 7.68 -14.97
C GLY A 236 4.45 8.97 -15.22
N ASP A 237 3.11 8.96 -15.09
CA ASP A 237 2.30 10.16 -15.34
C ASP A 237 2.53 11.25 -14.29
N GLY A 238 3.05 10.88 -13.10
CA GLY A 238 3.14 11.76 -11.95
C GLY A 238 1.78 12.11 -11.36
N LEU A 239 1.71 12.30 -10.04
CA LEU A 239 0.49 12.79 -9.40
C LEU A 239 0.25 14.26 -9.78
N LYS A 240 -1.00 14.60 -10.07
CA LYS A 240 -1.46 15.98 -10.30
C LYS A 240 -1.89 16.71 -9.03
N THR A 241 -1.94 15.99 -7.93
CA THR A 241 -2.25 16.49 -6.59
C THR A 241 -0.98 16.48 -5.77
N LYS A 242 -0.77 17.50 -4.91
CA LYS A 242 0.37 17.52 -4.00
C LYS A 242 0.43 16.24 -3.17
N TRP A 243 1.63 15.74 -2.91
CA TRP A 243 1.78 14.48 -2.19
C TRP A 243 2.86 14.54 -1.12
N PHE A 244 2.70 13.66 -0.13
CA PHE A 244 3.53 13.56 1.06
C PHE A 244 3.99 12.12 1.26
N SER A 245 5.22 11.95 1.76
CA SER A 245 5.81 10.62 1.99
C SER A 245 5.99 10.33 3.47
N VAL A 246 5.62 9.14 3.89
CA VAL A 246 5.93 8.55 5.19
C VAL A 246 6.96 7.44 4.97
N PHE A 247 7.84 7.26 5.95
CA PHE A 247 8.89 6.26 5.95
C PHE A 247 8.35 4.90 6.45
N GLY A 248 8.67 3.79 5.75
CA GLY A 248 8.36 2.41 6.18
C GLY A 248 9.60 1.58 6.56
N ASN A 249 9.40 0.32 6.93
CA ASN A 249 10.53 -0.56 7.27
C ASN A 249 11.30 -1.03 6.02
N HIS A 250 10.63 -1.23 4.88
CA HIS A 250 11.28 -1.53 3.59
C HIS A 250 12.02 -0.33 2.97
N ASP A 251 11.80 0.88 3.50
CA ASP A 251 12.59 2.06 3.17
C ASP A 251 13.88 2.16 4.02
N ASP A 252 14.15 1.22 4.94
CA ASP A 252 15.32 1.23 5.86
C ASP A 252 16.13 -0.06 5.92
N SER A 253 15.44 -1.18 5.80
CA SER A 253 15.98 -2.50 6.11
C SER A 253 15.93 -3.37 4.86
N ILE A 254 16.84 -4.34 4.80
CA ILE A 254 16.90 -5.31 3.71
C ILE A 254 15.59 -6.12 3.76
N GLU A 255 14.81 -6.06 2.68
CA GLU A 255 13.44 -6.56 2.59
C GLU A 255 12.57 -6.20 3.82
N GLY A 256 12.76 -4.98 4.33
CA GLY A 256 12.03 -4.50 5.50
C GLY A 256 12.23 -5.31 6.78
N THR A 257 13.21 -6.20 6.83
CA THR A 257 13.34 -7.17 7.92
C THR A 257 14.74 -7.22 8.51
N LEU A 258 15.79 -7.35 7.69
CA LEU A 258 17.13 -7.50 8.22
C LEU A 258 17.80 -6.14 8.44
N PRO A 259 18.50 -5.94 9.58
CA PRO A 259 19.24 -4.71 9.82
C PRO A 259 20.24 -4.41 8.71
N SER A 260 20.31 -3.15 8.27
CA SER A 260 21.18 -2.69 7.18
C SER A 260 22.68 -2.63 7.55
N ASN A 261 23.03 -2.77 8.83
CA ASN A 261 24.39 -2.65 9.35
C ASN A 261 25.29 -3.88 9.15
N PHE A 262 25.09 -4.64 8.08
CA PHE A 262 25.98 -5.73 7.66
C PHE A 262 26.91 -5.26 6.53
N PRO A 263 28.17 -4.91 6.80
CA PRO A 263 29.11 -4.44 5.77
C PRO A 263 29.37 -5.45 4.64
N VAL A 264 29.12 -6.73 4.90
CA VAL A 264 29.19 -7.81 3.89
C VAL A 264 27.96 -7.77 2.97
N LEU A 265 26.77 -7.41 3.48
CA LEU A 265 25.55 -7.34 2.68
C LEU A 265 25.54 -6.10 1.77
N SER A 266 26.08 -4.95 2.20
CA SER A 266 26.14 -3.75 1.35
C SER A 266 26.96 -3.96 0.08
N GLN A 267 28.02 -4.77 0.13
CA GLN A 267 28.81 -5.16 -1.05
C GLN A 267 28.07 -6.14 -1.97
N MET A 268 27.09 -6.87 -1.45
CA MET A 268 26.32 -7.81 -2.26
C MET A 268 25.34 -7.10 -3.18
N TYR A 269 24.74 -5.99 -2.73
CA TYR A 269 23.78 -5.19 -3.51
C TYR A 269 24.33 -4.82 -4.90
N THR A 270 25.55 -4.30 -4.95
CA THR A 270 26.20 -3.87 -6.20
C THR A 270 27.09 -4.97 -6.80
N GLY A 271 27.20 -6.12 -6.14
CA GLY A 271 28.07 -7.23 -6.52
C GLY A 271 27.53 -8.06 -7.68
N ASN A 272 28.32 -9.07 -8.06
CA ASN A 272 28.00 -9.98 -9.17
C ASN A 272 27.43 -11.34 -8.73
N VAL A 273 27.07 -11.53 -7.47
CA VAL A 273 26.59 -12.83 -6.94
C VAL A 273 25.21 -12.68 -6.36
N LYS A 274 24.22 -13.35 -6.95
CA LYS A 274 22.85 -13.39 -6.41
C LYS A 274 22.77 -14.34 -5.23
N PHE A 275 22.31 -13.85 -4.08
CA PHE A 275 22.23 -14.64 -2.86
C PHE A 275 21.03 -15.60 -2.90
N THR A 276 21.34 -16.90 -2.83
CA THR A 276 20.34 -17.99 -2.84
C THR A 276 20.43 -18.84 -1.57
N GLY A 277 20.93 -18.23 -0.49
CA GLY A 277 21.18 -18.87 0.80
C GLY A 277 22.66 -19.15 1.09
N PHE A 278 22.91 -19.57 2.33
CA PHE A 278 24.21 -19.99 2.82
C PHE A 278 24.55 -21.42 2.36
N ALA A 279 25.85 -21.70 2.24
CA ALA A 279 26.35 -23.03 1.88
C ALA A 279 26.00 -24.08 2.95
N ASP A 280 25.98 -23.67 4.22
CA ASP A 280 25.54 -24.47 5.36
C ASP A 280 24.01 -24.39 5.53
N SER A 281 23.35 -25.54 5.47
CA SER A 281 21.90 -25.66 5.65
C SER A 281 21.46 -25.27 7.06
N THR A 282 22.30 -25.45 8.09
CA THR A 282 21.99 -25.05 9.46
C THR A 282 21.82 -23.53 9.54
N SER A 283 22.71 -22.78 8.90
CA SER A 283 22.64 -21.32 8.80
C SER A 283 21.36 -20.87 8.06
N ASN A 284 20.94 -21.59 7.02
CA ASN A 284 19.67 -21.29 6.34
C ASN A 284 18.46 -21.54 7.26
N THR A 285 18.40 -22.67 7.94
CA THR A 285 17.32 -22.98 8.90
C THR A 285 17.29 -21.96 10.04
N ALA A 286 18.46 -21.55 10.53
CA ALA A 286 18.56 -20.56 11.58
C ALA A 286 18.00 -19.21 11.08
N LEU A 287 18.38 -18.73 9.90
CA LEU A 287 17.81 -17.52 9.30
C LEU A 287 16.29 -17.61 9.14
N GLN A 288 15.77 -18.74 8.62
CA GLN A 288 14.33 -18.99 8.51
C GLN A 288 13.62 -18.90 9.87
N GLN A 289 14.20 -19.49 10.92
CA GLN A 289 13.67 -19.43 12.28
C GLN A 289 13.72 -18.01 12.85
N ALA A 290 14.79 -17.25 12.59
CA ALA A 290 14.89 -15.86 13.05
C ALA A 290 13.81 -14.99 12.40
N LEU A 291 13.58 -15.14 11.10
CA LEU A 291 12.51 -14.42 10.40
C LEU A 291 11.13 -14.83 10.94
N ALA A 292 10.93 -16.12 11.24
CA ALA A 292 9.67 -16.60 11.80
C ALA A 292 9.44 -16.20 13.29
N SER A 293 10.51 -15.91 14.04
CA SER A 293 10.44 -15.67 15.51
C SER A 293 10.86 -14.27 15.95
N GLY A 294 11.33 -13.42 15.03
CA GLY A 294 11.94 -12.12 15.35
C GLY A 294 13.27 -12.22 16.12
N SER A 295 13.95 -13.37 16.09
CA SER A 295 15.16 -13.61 16.91
C SER A 295 16.42 -12.97 16.32
N THR A 296 17.13 -12.17 17.12
CA THR A 296 18.40 -11.50 16.77
C THR A 296 19.64 -12.41 16.81
N THR A 297 19.49 -13.69 17.17
CA THR A 297 20.61 -14.56 17.59
C THR A 297 21.55 -14.96 16.44
N ILE A 298 21.10 -14.87 15.18
CA ILE A 298 21.82 -15.35 13.98
C ILE A 298 22.85 -14.37 13.42
N LEU A 299 22.83 -13.10 13.83
CA LEU A 299 23.68 -12.04 13.28
C LEU A 299 25.19 -12.17 13.64
N LYS A 300 25.61 -13.31 14.23
CA LYS A 300 27.01 -13.58 14.62
C LYS A 300 27.68 -14.72 13.84
N THR A 301 26.99 -15.32 12.88
CA THR A 301 27.51 -16.50 12.16
C THR A 301 28.24 -16.05 10.90
N ALA A 302 29.56 -16.20 10.85
CA ALA A 302 30.32 -16.09 9.61
C ALA A 302 29.87 -17.24 8.69
N ALA A 303 29.09 -16.93 7.67
CA ALA A 303 28.51 -17.93 6.79
C ALA A 303 28.99 -17.70 5.35
N THR A 304 29.56 -18.73 4.74
CA THR A 304 29.94 -18.73 3.34
C THR A 304 28.68 -18.83 2.48
N GLN A 305 28.58 -17.98 1.46
CA GLN A 305 27.46 -18.02 0.52
C GLN A 305 27.50 -19.30 -0.32
N ARG A 306 26.31 -19.85 -0.62
CA ARG A 306 26.17 -21.02 -1.50
C ARG A 306 26.36 -20.67 -2.98
N SER A 307 26.07 -19.43 -3.36
CA SER A 307 25.63 -19.14 -4.72
C SER A 307 26.77 -19.06 -5.73
N SER A 308 26.65 -19.84 -6.80
CA SER A 308 27.40 -19.69 -8.05
C SER A 308 26.61 -18.87 -9.09
N TRP A 309 25.47 -18.27 -8.72
CA TRP A 309 24.65 -17.50 -9.64
C TRP A 309 25.28 -16.12 -9.84
N ILE A 310 25.89 -15.96 -11.01
CA ILE A 310 26.49 -14.70 -11.42
C ILE A 310 25.46 -13.79 -12.09
N VAL A 311 25.35 -12.58 -11.58
CA VAL A 311 24.58 -11.47 -12.16
C VAL A 311 25.53 -10.34 -12.52
N THR A 312 25.05 -9.38 -13.31
CA THR A 312 25.86 -8.21 -13.67
C THR A 312 25.84 -7.21 -12.52
N PRO A 313 27.01 -6.72 -12.05
CA PRO A 313 27.10 -5.61 -11.11
C PRO A 313 26.31 -4.39 -11.58
N ASP A 314 25.65 -3.71 -10.66
CA ASP A 314 24.93 -2.46 -10.93
C ASP A 314 25.03 -1.54 -9.70
N GLU A 315 25.77 -0.44 -9.83
CA GLU A 315 25.97 0.52 -8.75
C GLU A 315 24.69 1.24 -8.32
N ARG A 316 23.64 1.24 -9.17
CA ARG A 316 22.35 1.82 -8.82
C ARG A 316 21.61 1.03 -7.75
N ARG A 317 22.01 -0.22 -7.49
CA ARG A 317 21.46 -1.06 -6.42
C ARG A 317 22.02 -0.72 -5.04
N ALA A 318 22.98 0.21 -4.94
CA ALA A 318 23.54 0.59 -3.66
C ALA A 318 22.41 0.97 -2.68
N PRO A 319 22.44 0.48 -1.42
CA PRO A 319 21.40 0.85 -0.47
C PRO A 319 21.52 2.33 -0.11
N PHE A 320 20.38 3.00 0.13
CA PHE A 320 20.40 4.37 0.64
C PHE A 320 20.54 4.39 2.18
N THR A 321 20.33 5.55 2.77
CA THR A 321 20.20 5.75 4.23
C THR A 321 18.96 6.61 4.45
N PRO A 322 18.38 6.67 5.67
CA PRO A 322 17.25 7.56 5.93
C PRO A 322 17.50 9.02 5.52
N ARG A 323 18.73 9.53 5.70
CA ARG A 323 19.12 10.86 5.23
C ARG A 323 19.11 10.97 3.71
N GLN A 324 19.64 9.98 3.00
CA GLN A 324 19.65 9.97 1.53
C GLN A 324 18.22 9.85 0.96
N TYR A 325 17.35 9.04 1.57
CA TYR A 325 15.93 8.98 1.22
C TYR A 325 15.28 10.35 1.30
N MET A 326 15.41 11.04 2.45
CA MET A 326 14.84 12.37 2.64
C MET A 326 15.48 13.41 1.72
N ALA A 327 16.79 13.32 1.46
CA ALA A 327 17.50 14.21 0.55
C ALA A 327 17.04 14.04 -0.91
N ALA A 328 16.79 12.81 -1.35
CA ALA A 328 16.29 12.54 -2.70
C ALA A 328 14.94 13.22 -2.94
N HIS A 329 14.04 13.23 -1.95
CA HIS A 329 12.75 13.93 -2.06
C HIS A 329 12.88 15.46 -2.22
N LEU A 330 14.02 16.05 -1.84
CA LEU A 330 14.30 17.49 -1.99
C LEU A 330 14.84 17.85 -3.38
N GLU A 331 15.21 16.87 -4.22
CA GLU A 331 15.72 17.15 -5.55
C GLU A 331 14.62 17.77 -6.43
N SER A 332 14.92 18.89 -7.08
CA SER A 332 13.94 19.64 -7.88
C SER A 332 13.33 18.85 -9.04
N ARG A 333 14.04 17.84 -9.55
CA ARG A 333 13.53 16.96 -10.61
C ARG A 333 12.36 16.08 -10.17
N TYR A 334 12.22 15.86 -8.87
CA TYR A 334 11.10 15.12 -8.28
C TYR A 334 10.03 16.03 -7.68
N ALA A 335 10.08 17.34 -7.94
CA ALA A 335 9.09 18.25 -7.37
C ALA A 335 7.65 17.88 -7.73
N GLY A 336 7.39 17.40 -8.97
CA GLY A 336 6.04 17.02 -9.43
C GLY A 336 4.97 18.08 -9.13
N ALA A 337 3.82 17.67 -8.60
CA ALA A 337 2.78 18.56 -8.09
C ALA A 337 3.11 19.22 -6.73
N GLY A 338 4.27 18.92 -6.16
CA GLY A 338 4.79 19.48 -4.94
C GLY A 338 4.18 18.90 -3.65
N PRO A 339 4.51 19.50 -2.50
CA PRO A 339 5.59 20.48 -2.33
C PRO A 339 6.97 19.82 -2.54
N VAL A 340 8.00 20.59 -2.88
CA VAL A 340 9.39 20.08 -2.88
C VAL A 340 9.71 19.49 -1.51
N GLY A 341 10.32 18.30 -1.48
CA GLY A 341 10.59 17.55 -0.25
C GLY A 341 9.45 16.63 0.17
N HIS A 342 8.23 16.81 -0.36
CA HIS A 342 7.06 15.97 -0.06
C HIS A 342 6.86 15.70 1.44
N GLY A 343 7.10 16.75 2.24
CA GLY A 343 7.04 16.72 3.70
C GLY A 343 8.40 16.84 4.39
N PHE A 344 9.46 16.34 3.77
CA PHE A 344 10.82 16.51 4.28
C PHE A 344 11.38 17.90 4.00
N THR A 345 12.33 18.31 4.82
CA THR A 345 12.99 19.62 4.73
C THR A 345 14.51 19.45 4.84
N PRO A 346 15.31 20.43 4.39
CA PRO A 346 16.76 20.39 4.61
C PRO A 346 17.15 20.24 6.09
N ALA A 347 16.38 20.84 7.01
CA ALA A 347 16.59 20.68 8.44
C ALA A 347 16.30 19.25 8.92
N ALA A 348 15.21 18.64 8.44
CA ALA A 348 14.89 17.23 8.71
C ALA A 348 16.01 16.28 8.23
N VAL A 349 16.61 16.55 7.06
CA VAL A 349 17.78 15.81 6.57
C VAL A 349 19.00 15.99 7.48
N ALA A 350 19.27 17.23 7.91
CA ALA A 350 20.39 17.55 8.80
C ALA A 350 20.25 16.90 10.18
N ASP A 351 19.02 16.81 10.71
CA ASP A 351 18.73 16.28 12.04
C ASP A 351 18.37 14.78 12.04
N ASN A 352 18.27 14.16 10.86
CA ASN A 352 17.76 12.80 10.65
C ASN A 352 16.38 12.57 11.28
N ILE A 353 15.43 13.45 10.95
CA ILE A 353 14.06 13.42 11.51
C ILE A 353 13.08 13.10 10.38
N GLY A 354 12.54 11.87 10.38
CA GLY A 354 11.60 11.38 9.36
C GLY A 354 10.12 11.74 9.60
N TYR A 355 9.80 12.46 10.67
CA TYR A 355 8.43 12.84 11.04
C TYR A 355 8.18 14.34 10.91
N TYR A 356 6.96 14.72 10.53
CA TYR A 356 6.59 16.12 10.29
C TYR A 356 5.08 16.33 10.31
N SER A 357 4.64 17.58 10.43
CA SER A 357 3.25 17.98 10.27
C SER A 357 3.06 18.78 8.98
N PHE A 358 1.88 18.70 8.37
CA PHE A 358 1.59 19.42 7.13
C PHE A 358 0.12 19.84 7.05
N HIS A 359 -0.13 20.93 6.32
CA HIS A 359 -1.48 21.42 6.11
C HIS A 359 -2.18 20.62 5.01
N ILE A 360 -3.24 19.91 5.37
CA ILE A 360 -4.10 19.21 4.42
C ILE A 360 -5.04 20.23 3.79
N ALA A 361 -5.90 20.82 4.62
CA ALA A 361 -6.96 21.75 4.25
C ALA A 361 -7.24 22.74 5.40
N PRO A 362 -7.95 23.86 5.17
CA PRO A 362 -8.28 24.81 6.24
C PRO A 362 -8.92 24.14 7.47
N GLY A 363 -8.23 24.21 8.61
CA GLY A 363 -8.62 23.57 9.87
C GLY A 363 -8.45 22.06 9.91
N VAL A 364 -7.67 21.46 9.01
CA VAL A 364 -7.31 20.04 8.99
C VAL A 364 -5.80 19.88 8.79
N THR A 365 -5.13 19.29 9.78
CA THR A 365 -3.68 19.11 9.81
C THR A 365 -3.31 17.63 9.79
N GLY A 366 -2.35 17.29 8.93
CA GLY A 366 -1.75 15.97 8.84
C GLY A 366 -0.52 15.86 9.73
N ILE A 367 -0.31 14.69 10.33
CA ILE A 367 0.92 14.34 11.06
C ILE A 367 1.48 13.05 10.48
N ALA A 368 2.62 13.13 9.79
CA ALA A 368 3.40 11.99 9.33
C ALA A 368 4.34 11.53 10.44
N MET A 369 4.22 10.26 10.83
CA MET A 369 4.98 9.62 11.90
C MET A 369 5.95 8.62 11.30
N ASP A 370 7.23 8.72 11.68
CA ASP A 370 8.20 7.64 11.47
C ASP A 370 7.95 6.59 12.55
N SER A 371 7.46 5.42 12.16
CA SER A 371 7.23 4.29 13.07
C SER A 371 8.26 3.17 12.89
N THR A 372 9.25 3.35 12.03
CA THR A 372 10.29 2.37 11.77
C THR A 372 11.25 2.28 12.97
N ASN A 373 11.64 1.06 13.33
CA ASN A 373 12.68 0.84 14.33
C ASN A 373 14.00 0.50 13.62
N ARG A 374 15.00 1.37 13.80
CA ARG A 374 16.34 1.21 13.19
C ARG A 374 17.12 0.00 13.73
N ALA A 375 16.63 -0.66 14.78
CA ALA A 375 17.14 -1.96 15.21
C ALA A 375 16.83 -3.10 14.21
N GLY A 376 15.99 -2.85 13.20
CA GLY A 376 15.54 -3.81 12.18
C GLY A 376 14.25 -4.52 12.60
N PHE A 377 13.95 -5.63 11.91
CA PHE A 377 12.71 -6.39 11.95
C PHE A 377 11.50 -5.66 11.35
N THR A 378 10.40 -6.40 11.22
CA THR A 378 9.16 -5.92 10.62
C THR A 378 8.36 -5.02 11.56
N GLU A 379 8.46 -5.23 12.87
CA GLU A 379 7.64 -4.52 13.85
C GLU A 379 8.20 -3.12 14.17
N GLY A 380 7.30 -2.15 14.32
CA GLY A 380 7.64 -0.75 14.55
C GLY A 380 7.60 -0.30 16.02
N SER A 381 7.86 0.98 16.25
CA SER A 381 7.62 1.70 17.51
C SER A 381 7.83 3.21 17.33
N ILE A 382 7.55 4.02 18.34
CA ILE A 382 7.75 5.48 18.30
C ILE A 382 8.82 5.89 19.32
N GLY A 383 9.82 6.67 18.89
CA GLY A 383 10.80 7.26 19.81
C GLY A 383 10.18 8.33 20.73
N ASP A 384 10.67 8.45 21.96
CA ASP A 384 10.16 9.38 22.96
C ASP A 384 10.27 10.86 22.53
N ALA A 385 11.31 11.21 21.78
CA ALA A 385 11.43 12.54 21.19
C ALA A 385 10.25 12.87 20.25
N GLN A 386 9.92 11.93 19.36
CA GLN A 386 8.78 12.03 18.43
C GLN A 386 7.45 12.00 19.18
N TRP A 387 7.31 11.11 20.16
CA TRP A 387 6.13 11.01 21.03
C TRP A 387 5.79 12.35 21.70
N LYS A 388 6.79 13.03 22.27
CA LYS A 388 6.64 14.35 22.87
C LYS A 388 6.35 15.43 21.81
N TRP A 389 6.95 15.30 20.63
CA TRP A 389 6.67 16.21 19.51
C TRP A 389 5.24 16.08 18.98
N ILE A 390 4.70 14.86 18.85
CA ILE A 390 3.31 14.60 18.44
C ILE A 390 2.35 15.30 19.41
N GLN A 391 2.54 15.11 20.71
CA GLN A 391 1.72 15.77 21.74
C GLN A 391 1.74 17.29 21.58
N ARG A 392 2.93 17.90 21.50
CA ARG A 392 3.04 19.36 21.32
C ARG A 392 2.38 19.86 20.03
N THR A 393 2.49 19.07 18.96
CA THR A 393 1.93 19.42 17.65
C THR A 393 0.41 19.40 17.69
N ILE A 394 -0.19 18.34 18.22
CA ILE A 394 -1.65 18.25 18.39
C ILE A 394 -2.11 19.33 19.36
N GLU A 395 -1.43 19.47 20.50
CA GLU A 395 -1.72 20.49 21.48
C GLU A 395 -1.75 21.86 20.82
N ALA A 396 -0.79 22.25 19.97
CA ALA A 396 -0.80 23.57 19.32
C ALA A 396 -2.11 23.93 18.60
N GLY A 397 -2.81 22.94 18.03
CA GLY A 397 -4.12 23.10 17.38
C GLY A 397 -5.33 22.64 18.20
N SER A 398 -5.20 22.46 19.52
CA SER A 398 -6.28 22.04 20.43
C SER A 398 -6.59 23.10 21.49
N SER A 399 -7.77 23.71 21.45
CA SER A 399 -8.29 24.56 22.53
C SER A 399 -8.67 23.72 23.76
N ARG A 400 -8.97 22.43 23.58
CA ARG A 400 -9.34 21.48 24.65
C ARG A 400 -8.67 20.12 24.47
N TYR A 401 -8.10 19.57 25.55
CA TYR A 401 -7.55 18.21 25.59
C TYR A 401 -7.44 17.70 27.04
N ILE A 402 -7.03 16.44 27.22
CA ILE A 402 -6.76 15.81 28.51
C ILE A 402 -5.24 15.75 28.74
N ASP A 403 -4.73 16.29 29.84
CA ASP A 403 -3.30 16.22 30.16
C ASP A 403 -2.87 14.81 30.61
N GLY A 404 -1.55 14.61 30.81
CA GLY A 404 -1.00 13.33 31.27
C GLY A 404 -1.46 12.91 32.67
N TRP A 405 -2.09 13.81 33.43
CA TRP A 405 -2.67 13.56 34.76
C TRP A 405 -4.18 13.30 34.70
N GLY A 406 -4.76 13.23 33.49
CA GLY A 406 -6.19 13.00 33.30
C GLY A 406 -7.06 14.25 33.50
N ARG A 407 -6.46 15.45 33.60
CA ARG A 407 -7.20 16.70 33.80
C ARG A 407 -7.53 17.34 32.47
N GLU A 408 -8.73 17.89 32.38
CA GLU A 408 -9.13 18.68 31.22
C GLU A 408 -8.36 20.01 31.20
N VAL A 409 -7.71 20.29 30.08
CA VAL A 409 -7.05 21.55 29.78
C VAL A 409 -7.90 22.32 28.78
N ARG A 410 -8.11 23.61 29.05
CA ARG A 410 -8.76 24.57 28.15
C ARG A 410 -7.85 25.76 27.93
N ARG A 411 -7.66 26.16 26.67
CA ARG A 411 -6.75 27.24 26.28
C ARG A 411 -7.49 28.27 25.45
N ALA A 412 -7.48 29.52 25.93
CA ALA A 412 -8.06 30.64 25.21
C ALA A 412 -7.15 31.05 24.02
N GLY A 413 -7.76 31.55 22.94
CA GLY A 413 -7.03 32.07 21.79
C GLY A 413 -6.44 31.01 20.84
N VAL A 414 -6.75 29.72 21.05
CA VAL A 414 -6.38 28.64 20.13
C VAL A 414 -7.55 28.36 19.20
N THR A 415 -7.30 28.34 17.89
CA THR A 415 -8.28 27.87 16.90
C THR A 415 -8.11 26.37 16.75
N ASP A 416 -9.19 25.62 16.99
CA ASP A 416 -9.15 24.16 16.88
C ASP A 416 -8.97 23.71 15.42
N GLU A 417 -8.12 22.70 15.26
CA GLU A 417 -7.94 21.96 14.00
C GLU A 417 -8.36 20.50 14.19
N LEU A 418 -8.80 19.85 13.12
CA LEU A 418 -8.92 18.39 13.07
C LEU A 418 -7.58 17.78 12.67
N PHE A 419 -7.19 16.69 13.32
CA PHE A 419 -5.94 15.99 13.05
C PHE A 419 -6.17 14.63 12.40
N VAL A 420 -5.41 14.35 11.35
CA VAL A 420 -5.29 13.03 10.71
C VAL A 420 -3.84 12.58 10.79
N LEU A 421 -3.61 11.44 11.42
CA LEU A 421 -2.27 10.89 11.65
C LEU A 421 -1.95 9.86 10.56
N PHE A 422 -0.69 9.75 10.18
CA PHE A 422 -0.19 8.83 9.17
C PHE A 422 1.05 8.12 9.69
N SER A 423 1.11 6.80 9.57
CA SER A 423 2.31 6.00 9.84
C SER A 423 2.34 4.79 8.92
N HIS A 424 3.49 4.13 8.83
CA HIS A 424 3.55 2.84 8.17
C HIS A 424 2.91 1.74 9.02
N HIS A 425 3.48 1.48 10.19
CA HIS A 425 2.96 0.47 11.13
C HIS A 425 1.61 0.85 11.74
N THR A 426 0.82 -0.17 12.08
CA THR A 426 -0.45 -0.07 12.81
C THR A 426 -0.24 0.02 14.31
N SER A 427 -1.30 0.30 15.07
CA SER A 427 -1.28 0.16 16.53
C SER A 427 -0.97 -1.26 17.00
N GLY A 428 -1.35 -2.27 16.21
CA GLY A 428 -1.13 -3.69 16.51
C GLY A 428 0.26 -4.22 16.13
N SER A 429 0.95 -3.54 15.20
CA SER A 429 2.28 -3.94 14.70
C SER A 429 3.42 -3.04 15.18
N MET A 430 3.16 -2.27 16.24
CA MET A 430 4.17 -1.49 16.94
C MET A 430 4.51 -2.13 18.28
N SER A 431 5.27 -3.22 18.21
CA SER A 431 5.69 -4.04 19.35
C SER A 431 7.21 -4.10 19.56
N ASN A 432 7.99 -3.54 18.63
CA ASN A 432 9.45 -3.58 18.69
C ASN A 432 10.02 -2.47 19.58
N LEU A 433 10.24 -2.79 20.85
CA LEU A 433 10.78 -1.86 21.84
C LEU A 433 12.30 -1.92 21.98
N MET A 434 13.00 -2.53 21.03
CA MET A 434 14.47 -2.47 20.99
C MET A 434 14.94 -1.02 20.86
N LEU A 435 15.98 -0.67 21.61
CA LEU A 435 16.57 0.67 21.53
C LEU A 435 17.16 0.89 20.14
N ASP A 436 16.92 2.09 19.62
CA ASP A 436 17.48 2.53 18.35
C ASP A 436 19.03 2.59 18.48
N PRO A 437 19.79 1.85 17.66
CA PRO A 437 21.25 1.87 17.70
C PRO A 437 21.86 3.26 17.44
N GLU A 438 21.19 4.10 16.64
CA GLU A 438 21.61 5.48 16.35
C GLU A 438 21.18 6.45 17.45
N ARG A 439 20.15 6.11 18.23
CA ARG A 439 19.59 6.92 19.32
C ARG A 439 19.36 6.08 20.59
N PRO A 440 20.42 5.54 21.23
CA PRO A 440 20.29 4.53 22.28
C PRO A 440 19.62 5.02 23.57
N PHE A 441 19.46 6.34 23.76
CA PHE A 441 18.77 6.94 24.90
C PHE A 441 17.33 7.38 24.59
N ASP A 442 16.87 7.21 23.34
CA ASP A 442 15.50 7.51 22.95
C ASP A 442 14.61 6.29 23.24
N VAL A 443 13.87 6.36 24.35
CA VAL A 443 12.97 5.29 24.78
C VAL A 443 11.91 5.05 23.71
N ARG A 444 11.54 3.77 23.51
CA ARG A 444 10.54 3.37 22.52
C ARG A 444 9.18 3.19 23.17
N HIS A 445 8.15 3.67 22.50
CA HIS A 445 6.74 3.55 22.87
C HIS A 445 6.03 2.60 21.91
N ALA A 446 5.20 1.71 22.47
CA ALA A 446 4.40 0.74 21.72
C ALA A 446 3.12 1.38 21.13
N GLY A 447 2.48 0.68 20.19
CA GLY A 447 1.25 1.16 19.55
C GLY A 447 0.09 1.37 20.52
N PHE A 448 -0.07 0.51 21.54
CA PHE A 448 -1.14 0.67 22.55
C PHE A 448 -0.94 1.90 23.44
N GLU A 449 0.32 2.29 23.70
CA GLU A 449 0.63 3.53 24.40
C GLU A 449 0.21 4.70 23.51
N LEU A 450 0.56 4.66 22.22
CA LEU A 450 0.21 5.72 21.26
C LEU A 450 -1.30 5.91 21.15
N VAL A 451 -2.07 4.82 21.05
CA VAL A 451 -3.54 4.87 21.11
C VAL A 451 -4.02 5.56 22.38
N SER A 452 -3.47 5.20 23.54
CA SER A 452 -3.86 5.78 24.83
C SER A 452 -3.55 7.27 24.90
N MET A 453 -2.43 7.70 24.31
CA MET A 453 -2.04 9.10 24.20
C MET A 453 -2.94 9.88 23.24
N ILE A 454 -3.22 9.34 22.05
CA ILE A 454 -4.09 9.98 21.06
C ILE A 454 -5.51 10.19 21.62
N LYS A 455 -6.06 9.22 22.37
CA LYS A 455 -7.38 9.34 23.03
C LYS A 455 -7.46 10.49 24.04
N ARG A 456 -6.38 11.19 24.36
CA ARG A 456 -6.41 12.42 25.16
C ARG A 456 -6.79 13.66 24.35
N TYR A 457 -6.78 13.58 23.02
CA TYR A 457 -6.98 14.71 22.11
C TYR A 457 -8.25 14.50 21.27
N PRO A 458 -9.40 15.09 21.67
CA PRO A 458 -10.69 14.86 21.00
C PRO A 458 -10.72 15.22 19.51
N ASN A 459 -9.85 16.13 19.09
CA ASN A 459 -9.78 16.61 17.71
C ASN A 459 -8.91 15.76 16.78
N VAL A 460 -8.34 14.65 17.26
CA VAL A 460 -7.77 13.60 16.40
C VAL A 460 -8.89 12.69 15.92
N VAL A 461 -9.15 12.67 14.61
CA VAL A 461 -10.32 11.97 14.04
C VAL A 461 -9.95 10.67 13.33
N ALA A 462 -8.72 10.57 12.83
CA ALA A 462 -8.27 9.40 12.10
C ALA A 462 -6.77 9.15 12.26
N TRP A 463 -6.40 7.88 12.19
CA TRP A 463 -5.03 7.41 12.03
C TRP A 463 -4.98 6.42 10.87
N VAL A 464 -4.25 6.78 9.81
CA VAL A 464 -4.19 6.08 8.53
C VAL A 464 -2.84 5.36 8.40
N ASN A 465 -2.85 4.07 8.05
CA ASN A 465 -1.64 3.24 8.02
C ASN A 465 -1.65 2.09 6.99
N GLY A 466 -0.51 1.42 6.86
CA GLY A 466 -0.21 0.34 5.92
C GLY A 466 0.34 -0.91 6.61
N HIS A 467 1.44 -1.48 6.09
CA HIS A 467 2.24 -2.55 6.73
C HIS A 467 1.61 -3.94 6.74
N THR A 468 0.34 -4.07 7.12
CA THR A 468 -0.32 -5.39 7.24
C THR A 468 -0.86 -5.93 5.93
N HIS A 469 -0.73 -5.16 4.84
CA HIS A 469 -1.22 -5.47 3.49
C HIS A 469 -2.73 -5.74 3.40
N ALA A 470 -3.51 -5.48 4.45
CA ALA A 470 -4.93 -5.79 4.52
C ALA A 470 -5.81 -4.54 4.57
N ASN A 471 -7.01 -4.60 3.98
CA ASN A 471 -8.03 -3.61 4.31
C ASN A 471 -8.61 -3.94 5.69
N LYS A 472 -8.37 -3.08 6.68
CA LYS A 472 -8.87 -3.26 8.05
C LYS A 472 -9.13 -1.92 8.72
N ILE A 473 -10.33 -1.73 9.24
CA ILE A 473 -10.70 -0.49 9.95
C ILE A 473 -11.05 -0.83 11.40
N THR A 474 -10.32 -0.21 12.33
CA THR A 474 -10.43 -0.49 13.77
C THR A 474 -11.02 0.73 14.50
N PRO A 475 -12.15 0.57 15.22
CA PRO A 475 -12.68 1.64 16.07
C PRO A 475 -11.81 1.77 17.32
N GLN A 476 -11.14 2.90 17.49
CA GLN A 476 -10.41 3.22 18.72
C GLN A 476 -11.35 3.86 19.72
N GLN A 477 -12.23 3.04 20.29
CA GLN A 477 -13.34 3.48 21.15
C GLN A 477 -12.86 3.98 22.53
N HIS A 478 -13.56 4.98 23.03
CA HIS A 478 -13.44 5.50 24.39
C HIS A 478 -14.83 5.71 25.00
N SER A 479 -14.94 5.71 26.34
CA SER A 479 -16.22 5.88 27.04
C SER A 479 -16.86 7.25 26.80
N ASP A 480 -16.04 8.29 26.66
CA ASP A 480 -16.40 9.58 26.06
C ASP A 480 -16.26 9.47 24.52
N PRO A 481 -17.37 9.55 23.76
CA PRO A 481 -17.35 9.45 22.29
C PRO A 481 -16.51 10.52 21.59
N THR A 482 -16.31 11.70 22.20
CA THR A 482 -15.47 12.76 21.62
C THR A 482 -13.99 12.40 21.60
N ARG A 483 -13.60 11.38 22.38
CA ARG A 483 -12.21 10.90 22.50
C ARG A 483 -11.97 9.62 21.71
N SER A 484 -12.93 9.21 20.88
CA SER A 484 -12.79 8.07 19.99
C SER A 484 -12.32 8.52 18.61
N PHE A 485 -11.58 7.67 17.91
CA PHE A 485 -11.12 7.93 16.55
C PHE A 485 -11.09 6.65 15.73
N TRP A 486 -10.92 6.76 14.41
CA TRP A 486 -10.83 5.60 13.52
C TRP A 486 -9.38 5.32 13.13
N GLU A 487 -8.94 4.08 13.28
CA GLU A 487 -7.70 3.59 12.68
C GLU A 487 -8.03 2.89 11.36
N ILE A 488 -7.38 3.30 10.26
CA ILE A 488 -7.72 2.95 8.89
C ILE A 488 -6.49 2.35 8.21
N ASN A 489 -6.49 1.02 8.06
CA ASN A 489 -5.47 0.28 7.31
C ASN A 489 -5.94 0.02 5.87
N THR A 490 -5.05 0.21 4.91
CA THR A 490 -5.30 -0.08 3.50
C THR A 490 -4.43 -1.23 3.03
N ALA A 491 -4.96 -2.06 2.11
CA ALA A 491 -4.17 -3.13 1.52
C ALA A 491 -3.00 -2.59 0.70
N SER A 492 -1.94 -3.39 0.58
CA SER A 492 -0.74 -2.99 -0.17
C SER A 492 -1.02 -2.83 -1.66
N HIS A 493 -0.10 -2.21 -2.39
CA HIS A 493 -0.15 -2.13 -3.85
C HIS A 493 0.65 -3.22 -4.55
N ILE A 494 1.44 -3.99 -3.79
CA ILE A 494 2.15 -5.17 -4.28
C ILE A 494 1.29 -6.44 -4.26
N ASP A 495 0.58 -6.71 -3.17
CA ASP A 495 -0.25 -7.89 -3.03
C ASP A 495 -1.70 -7.64 -3.46
N PHE A 496 -2.38 -8.68 -3.93
CA PHE A 496 -3.81 -8.58 -4.20
C PHE A 496 -4.55 -8.24 -2.89
N PRO A 497 -5.37 -7.18 -2.83
CA PRO A 497 -6.12 -6.60 -3.95
C PRO A 497 -5.56 -5.34 -4.61
N GLN A 498 -4.40 -4.82 -4.21
CA GLN A 498 -3.77 -3.65 -4.83
C GLN A 498 -4.66 -2.38 -4.80
N HIS A 499 -5.27 -2.13 -3.64
CA HIS A 499 -6.21 -1.03 -3.45
C HIS A 499 -5.54 0.23 -2.90
N ALA A 500 -5.85 1.39 -3.49
CA ALA A 500 -5.70 2.69 -2.82
C ALA A 500 -7.00 3.09 -2.12
N ARG A 501 -6.94 4.10 -1.24
CA ARG A 501 -8.11 4.55 -0.47
C ARG A 501 -8.27 6.07 -0.51
N ILE A 502 -9.45 6.54 -0.89
CA ILE A 502 -9.88 7.94 -0.75
C ILE A 502 -10.53 8.10 0.62
N ILE A 503 -10.13 9.13 1.37
CA ILE A 503 -10.65 9.48 2.69
C ILE A 503 -11.25 10.89 2.62
N ASP A 504 -12.58 10.99 2.54
CA ASP A 504 -13.30 12.26 2.64
C ASP A 504 -13.67 12.54 4.10
N VAL A 505 -13.18 13.64 4.66
CA VAL A 505 -13.58 14.15 5.98
C VAL A 505 -14.72 15.14 5.79
N CYS A 506 -15.90 14.83 6.33
CA CYS A 506 -17.10 15.64 6.17
C CYS A 506 -17.67 16.07 7.52
N ASP A 507 -17.99 17.36 7.67
CA ASP A 507 -18.82 17.85 8.76
C ASP A 507 -20.29 17.70 8.37
N ASN A 508 -21.05 16.88 9.09
CA ASN A 508 -22.45 16.61 8.82
C ASN A 508 -23.39 17.77 9.23
N ARG A 509 -22.87 18.81 9.89
CA ARG A 509 -23.62 19.97 10.39
C ARG A 509 -24.72 19.62 11.40
N ASP A 510 -24.56 18.49 12.08
CA ASP A 510 -25.49 17.98 13.08
C ASP A 510 -24.76 17.59 14.39
N GLY A 511 -23.51 18.03 14.55
CA GLY A 511 -22.63 17.67 15.65
C GLY A 511 -21.95 16.31 15.49
N THR A 512 -21.92 15.73 14.29
CA THR A 512 -21.14 14.54 13.92
C THR A 512 -20.23 14.81 12.71
N LEU A 513 -19.20 13.97 12.54
CA LEU A 513 -18.38 13.89 11.33
C LEU A 513 -18.62 12.55 10.65
N SER A 514 -18.48 12.52 9.32
CA SER A 514 -18.36 11.30 8.53
C SER A 514 -16.99 11.25 7.88
N LEU A 515 -16.27 10.14 8.04
CA LEU A 515 -15.09 9.80 7.22
C LEU A 515 -15.53 8.76 6.18
N PHE A 516 -15.59 9.14 4.90
CA PHE A 516 -15.85 8.15 3.85
C PHE A 516 -14.53 7.55 3.39
N THR A 517 -14.43 6.22 3.39
CA THR A 517 -13.21 5.52 2.98
C THR A 517 -13.48 4.70 1.72
N THR A 518 -13.34 5.31 0.54
CA THR A 518 -13.65 4.65 -0.74
C THR A 518 -12.42 4.01 -1.34
N LEU A 519 -12.49 2.70 -1.63
CA LEU A 519 -11.39 1.98 -2.26
C LEU A 519 -11.34 2.21 -3.77
N VAL A 520 -10.14 2.19 -4.31
CA VAL A 520 -9.82 2.48 -5.70
C VAL A 520 -8.83 1.43 -6.23
N GLU A 521 -9.09 0.93 -7.43
CA GLU A 521 -8.17 0.07 -8.18
C GLU A 521 -7.50 0.86 -9.30
N SER A 522 -6.36 0.37 -9.81
CA SER A 522 -5.66 1.00 -10.93
C SER A 522 -6.55 1.24 -12.17
N ALA A 523 -6.10 2.12 -13.07
CA ALA A 523 -6.78 2.42 -14.33
C ALA A 523 -6.67 1.29 -15.37
N ALA A 524 -5.91 0.23 -15.07
CA ALA A 524 -5.72 -0.90 -15.95
C ALA A 524 -7.04 -1.63 -16.22
N PRO A 525 -7.28 -2.08 -17.46
CA PRO A 525 -8.35 -3.03 -17.75
C PRO A 525 -8.29 -4.26 -16.83
N TYR A 526 -9.43 -4.91 -16.55
CA TYR A 526 -9.44 -6.14 -15.74
C TYR A 526 -8.76 -7.33 -16.40
N GLN A 527 -8.68 -7.32 -17.73
CA GLN A 527 -8.04 -8.35 -18.52
C GLN A 527 -7.34 -7.71 -19.71
N ALA A 528 -6.20 -8.27 -20.09
CA ALA A 528 -5.51 -7.94 -21.33
C ALA A 528 -4.92 -9.20 -22.00
N SER A 529 -4.59 -9.08 -23.29
CA SER A 529 -3.80 -10.11 -23.97
C SER A 529 -2.40 -10.17 -23.37
N TYR A 530 -1.85 -11.36 -23.18
CA TYR A 530 -0.46 -11.51 -22.71
C TYR A 530 0.59 -11.03 -23.71
N THR A 531 0.20 -10.86 -24.99
CA THR A 531 1.07 -10.34 -26.05
C THR A 531 1.00 -8.82 -26.20
N ASP A 532 0.05 -8.16 -25.53
CA ASP A 532 -0.07 -6.70 -25.54
C ASP A 532 1.07 -6.10 -24.69
N SER A 533 1.79 -5.14 -25.28
CA SER A 533 2.94 -4.48 -24.68
C SER A 533 2.64 -3.09 -24.13
N SER A 534 1.38 -2.66 -24.16
CA SER A 534 0.97 -1.43 -23.54
C SER A 534 1.13 -1.50 -22.02
N GLN A 535 1.51 -0.38 -21.41
CA GLN A 535 1.63 -0.29 -19.94
C GLN A 535 0.33 -0.70 -19.23
N ALA A 536 -0.83 -0.33 -19.79
CA ALA A 536 -2.12 -0.69 -19.22
C ALA A 536 -2.36 -2.21 -19.24
N ALA A 537 -1.96 -2.91 -20.32
CA ALA A 537 -2.06 -4.35 -20.40
C ALA A 537 -1.12 -5.06 -19.42
N LEU A 538 0.11 -4.57 -19.28
CA LEU A 538 1.06 -5.10 -18.29
C LEU A 538 0.54 -4.92 -16.87
N ALA A 539 -0.03 -3.77 -16.53
CA ALA A 539 -0.69 -3.57 -15.24
C ALA A 539 -1.93 -4.47 -15.02
N SER A 540 -2.64 -4.86 -16.09
CA SER A 540 -3.68 -5.90 -15.99
C SER A 540 -3.08 -7.25 -15.59
N VAL A 541 -1.96 -7.62 -16.20
CA VAL A 541 -1.24 -8.87 -15.91
C VAL A 541 -0.66 -8.85 -14.49
N TYR A 542 -0.15 -7.71 -14.02
CA TYR A 542 0.30 -7.49 -12.65
C TYR A 542 -0.80 -7.85 -11.62
N ARG A 543 -2.00 -7.27 -11.78
CA ARG A 543 -3.16 -7.56 -10.91
C ARG A 543 -3.65 -9.01 -11.04
N GLU A 544 -3.64 -9.55 -12.24
CA GLU A 544 -4.06 -10.93 -12.49
C GLU A 544 -3.11 -11.94 -11.84
N MET A 545 -1.80 -11.75 -11.98
CA MET A 545 -0.80 -12.63 -11.38
C MET A 545 -0.78 -12.51 -9.86
N SER A 546 -0.97 -11.32 -9.29
CA SER A 546 -1.08 -11.16 -7.82
C SER A 546 -2.33 -11.84 -7.26
N TYR A 547 -3.47 -11.77 -7.97
CA TYR A 547 -4.67 -12.53 -7.58
C TYR A 547 -4.43 -14.05 -7.65
N ASN A 548 -3.59 -14.52 -8.55
CA ASN A 548 -3.36 -15.95 -8.74
C ASN A 548 -2.19 -16.50 -7.95
N ASP A 549 -1.42 -15.64 -7.27
CA ASP A 549 -0.24 -16.05 -6.52
C ASP A 549 -0.59 -17.19 -5.55
N ILE A 550 0.31 -18.16 -5.47
CA ILE A 550 0.19 -19.34 -4.61
C ILE A 550 0.26 -18.98 -3.13
N HIS A 551 0.88 -17.84 -2.82
CA HIS A 551 1.02 -17.30 -1.47
C HIS A 551 -0.03 -16.23 -1.12
N ARG A 552 -0.98 -15.96 -2.02
CA ARG A 552 -1.99 -14.91 -1.80
C ARG A 552 -2.78 -15.17 -0.51
N ASP A 553 -3.19 -14.09 0.14
CA ASP A 553 -4.17 -14.13 1.22
C ASP A 553 -5.40 -13.29 0.85
N LEU A 554 -6.51 -13.96 0.51
CA LEU A 554 -7.78 -13.28 0.21
C LEU A 554 -8.38 -12.58 1.45
N GLY A 555 -7.90 -12.87 2.66
CA GLY A 555 -8.23 -12.12 3.87
C GLY A 555 -7.83 -10.65 3.78
N GLN A 556 -6.80 -10.31 2.99
CA GLN A 556 -6.32 -8.94 2.76
C GLN A 556 -7.36 -8.05 2.04
N LEU A 557 -8.37 -8.63 1.38
CA LEU A 557 -9.52 -7.88 0.86
C LEU A 557 -10.28 -7.12 1.94
N GLY A 558 -10.27 -7.61 3.18
CA GLY A 558 -11.08 -7.10 4.28
C GLY A 558 -12.57 -7.44 4.13
N THR A 559 -13.34 -7.15 5.18
CA THR A 559 -14.79 -7.37 5.18
C THR A 559 -15.53 -6.22 4.48
N ALA A 560 -16.86 -6.30 4.37
CA ALA A 560 -17.66 -5.15 3.94
C ALA A 560 -17.47 -3.91 4.84
N ALA A 561 -17.18 -4.11 6.13
CA ALA A 561 -16.94 -3.04 7.11
C ALA A 561 -15.50 -2.48 7.07
N ASP A 562 -14.65 -2.98 6.18
CA ASP A 562 -13.27 -2.52 5.98
C ASP A 562 -13.05 -1.90 4.58
N ARG A 563 -14.00 -2.11 3.66
CA ARG A 563 -13.92 -1.65 2.26
C ARG A 563 -14.49 -0.24 2.11
N ASN A 564 -15.55 -0.07 1.34
CA ASN A 564 -16.22 1.22 1.18
C ASN A 564 -17.06 1.53 2.41
N THR A 565 -16.60 2.44 3.27
CA THR A 565 -17.32 2.75 4.52
C THR A 565 -17.62 4.23 4.70
N GLU A 566 -18.67 4.51 5.48
CA GLU A 566 -18.89 5.78 6.14
C GLU A 566 -18.65 5.56 7.64
N LEU A 567 -17.59 6.17 8.18
CA LEU A 567 -17.19 6.04 9.57
C LEU A 567 -17.70 7.25 10.37
N LEU A 568 -18.57 7.02 11.35
CA LEU A 568 -19.17 8.12 12.12
C LEU A 568 -18.33 8.47 13.34
N LEU A 569 -18.25 9.76 13.65
CA LEU A 569 -17.64 10.30 14.86
C LEU A 569 -18.50 11.41 15.44
N LYS A 570 -18.41 11.59 16.76
CA LYS A 570 -18.88 12.84 17.37
C LYS A 570 -18.01 13.98 16.86
N ASN A 571 -18.58 15.10 16.40
CA ASN A 571 -17.78 16.26 16.02
C ASN A 571 -17.25 16.92 17.30
N PRO A 572 -15.91 16.93 17.52
CA PRO A 572 -15.32 17.49 18.74
C PRO A 572 -15.32 19.01 18.74
N LEU A 573 -15.60 19.66 17.60
CA LEU A 573 -15.57 21.11 17.40
C LEU A 573 -16.97 21.74 17.32
N ALA A 574 -18.03 20.94 17.53
CA ALA A 574 -19.43 21.36 17.37
C ALA A 574 -20.03 21.99 18.63
#